data_AF-A0A5A7NPE0-F1
#
_entry.id   AF-A0A5A7NPE0-F1
#
_cell.length_a   1.000
_cell.length_b   1.000
_cell.length_c   1.000
_cell.angle_alpha   90.00
_cell.angle_beta   90.00
_cell.angle_gamma   90.00
#
_symmetry.space_group_name_H-M   'P 1'
#
loop_
_entity.id
_entity.type
_entity.pdbx_description
1 polymer ?
#
loop_
_entity_poly.entity_id
_entity_poly.type
_entity_poly.pdbx_seq_one_letter_code
_entity_poly.pdbx_strand_id
1 'polypeptide(L)'
;MSVEPAAAPHTAAWAAVLAELEEQVDSAEGWLRAYDGGTGIPDSAALPGAGWTPPSGLGPVPSELAGRLLAVQARHRDATERLARTRTGVAGALAAARAALATKDPAPGIYLDQEG
;
A
#
# COMPACT_ATOMS: atom_id res chain seq x y z
N MET A 1 11.40 -16.80 -45.36
CA MET A 1 12.33 -16.13 -44.43
C MET A 1 11.47 -15.55 -43.33
N SER A 2 11.12 -16.36 -42.33
CA SER A 2 10.14 -16.01 -41.30
C SER A 2 10.84 -15.30 -40.16
N VAL A 3 10.45 -14.04 -39.94
CA VAL A 3 10.87 -13.26 -38.78
C VAL A 3 9.84 -13.50 -37.68
N GLU A 4 10.10 -14.47 -36.79
CA GLU A 4 9.36 -14.54 -35.52
C GLU A 4 10.22 -15.01 -34.33
N PRO A 5 11.22 -14.20 -33.88
CA PRO A 5 11.82 -14.37 -32.55
C PRO A 5 11.58 -13.18 -31.59
N ALA A 6 10.87 -12.12 -32.01
CA ALA A 6 10.73 -10.87 -31.24
C ALA A 6 9.49 -10.80 -30.32
N ALA A 7 8.46 -11.62 -30.55
CA ALA A 7 7.24 -11.61 -29.73
C ALA A 7 7.46 -12.21 -28.33
N ALA A 8 8.23 -13.29 -28.23
CA ALA A 8 8.55 -13.92 -26.95
C ALA A 8 9.31 -13.01 -25.95
N PRO A 9 10.37 -12.28 -26.34
CA PRO A 9 11.06 -11.39 -25.41
C PRO A 9 10.22 -10.16 -25.00
N HIS A 10 9.35 -9.66 -25.88
CA HIS A 10 8.44 -8.55 -25.57
C HIS A 10 7.38 -8.95 -24.53
N THR A 11 6.73 -10.09 -24.73
CA THR A 11 5.78 -10.64 -23.77
C THR A 11 6.44 -10.99 -22.44
N ALA A 12 7.66 -11.54 -22.46
CA ALA A 12 8.42 -11.82 -21.25
C ALA A 12 8.76 -10.55 -20.47
N ALA A 13 9.14 -9.47 -21.16
CA ALA A 13 9.42 -8.19 -20.52
C ALA A 13 8.17 -7.61 -19.84
N TRP A 14 7.02 -7.59 -20.52
CA TRP A 14 5.75 -7.18 -19.89
C TRP A 14 5.32 -8.08 -18.74
N ALA A 15 5.52 -9.39 -18.85
CA ALA A 15 5.20 -10.33 -17.78
C ALA A 15 6.06 -10.09 -16.53
N ALA A 16 7.34 -9.73 -16.69
CA ALA A 16 8.21 -9.39 -15.56
C ALA A 16 7.74 -8.13 -14.82
N VAL A 17 7.32 -7.10 -15.58
CA VAL A 17 6.77 -5.87 -14.99
C VAL A 17 5.47 -6.13 -14.25
N LEU A 18 4.58 -6.94 -14.83
CA LEU A 18 3.35 -7.33 -14.15
C LEU A 18 3.61 -8.13 -12.88
N ALA A 19 4.61 -9.02 -12.87
CA ALA A 19 4.98 -9.77 -11.68
C ALA A 19 5.48 -8.85 -10.55
N GLU A 20 6.30 -7.84 -10.88
CA GLU A 20 6.76 -6.85 -9.90
C GLU A 20 5.58 -6.04 -9.33
N LEU A 21 4.66 -5.59 -10.18
CA LEU A 21 3.46 -4.85 -9.74
C LEU A 21 2.54 -5.72 -8.87
N GLU A 22 2.39 -7.00 -9.22
CA GLU A 22 1.61 -7.96 -8.43
C GLU A 22 2.21 -8.15 -7.03
N GLU A 23 3.53 -8.31 -6.92
CA GLU A 23 4.23 -8.42 -5.64
C GLU A 23 4.07 -7.16 -4.78
N GLN A 24 4.14 -5.97 -5.40
CA GLN A 24 3.90 -4.70 -4.71
C GLN A 24 2.46 -4.60 -4.18
N VAL A 25 1.47 -5.00 -4.98
CA VAL A 25 0.06 -5.03 -4.55
C VAL A 25 -0.17 -6.04 -3.44
N ASP A 26 0.38 -7.25 -3.56
CA ASP A 26 0.27 -8.30 -2.55
C ASP A 26 0.83 -7.82 -1.20
N SER A 27 1.97 -7.13 -1.24
CA SER A 27 2.60 -6.53 -0.08
C SER A 27 1.73 -5.43 0.54
N ALA A 28 1.19 -4.53 -0.27
CA ALA A 28 0.29 -3.47 0.19
C ALA A 28 -1.01 -4.03 0.81
N GLU A 29 -1.62 -5.04 0.18
CA GLU A 29 -2.81 -5.70 0.69
C GLU A 29 -2.53 -6.49 1.97
N GLY A 30 -1.35 -7.12 2.08
CA GLY A 30 -0.89 -7.76 3.33
C GLY A 30 -0.79 -6.76 4.47
N TRP A 31 -0.24 -5.59 4.19
CA TRP A 31 -0.15 -4.46 5.11
C TRP A 31 -1.52 -3.97 5.59
N LEU A 32 -2.45 -3.76 4.65
CA LEU A 32 -3.83 -3.36 4.96
C LEU A 32 -4.54 -4.42 5.82
N ARG A 33 -4.35 -5.71 5.53
CA ARG A 33 -4.91 -6.80 6.33
C ARG A 33 -4.35 -6.82 7.76
N ALA A 34 -3.05 -6.59 7.94
CA ALA A 34 -2.44 -6.51 9.26
C ALA A 34 -2.99 -5.34 10.08
N TYR A 35 -3.15 -4.17 9.44
CA TYR A 35 -3.78 -3.00 10.04
C TYR A 35 -5.24 -3.30 10.46
N ASP A 36 -6.04 -3.85 9.55
CA ASP A 36 -7.45 -4.19 9.83
C ASP A 36 -7.57 -5.24 10.96
N GLY A 37 -6.62 -6.16 11.05
CA GLY A 37 -6.54 -7.18 12.11
C GLY A 37 -6.01 -6.68 13.45
N GLY A 38 -5.59 -5.42 13.57
CA GLY A 38 -5.07 -4.85 14.80
C GLY A 38 -3.74 -5.45 15.26
N THR A 39 -3.01 -6.15 14.39
CA THR A 39 -1.73 -6.79 14.73
C THR A 39 -0.56 -5.81 14.80
N GLY A 40 -0.83 -4.52 14.55
CA GLY A 40 0.11 -3.41 14.67
C GLY A 40 0.08 -2.51 13.44
N ILE A 41 0.86 -1.43 13.50
CA ILE A 41 1.28 -0.69 12.31
C ILE A 41 2.59 -1.36 11.89
N PRO A 42 2.64 -2.13 10.78
CA PRO A 42 3.89 -2.71 10.36
C PRO A 42 4.98 -1.64 10.13
N ASP A 43 6.23 -2.05 10.02
CA ASP A 43 7.32 -1.08 9.87
C ASP A 43 7.16 -0.32 8.54
N SER A 44 6.92 0.99 8.61
CA SER A 44 6.81 1.84 7.41
C SER A 44 8.11 1.88 6.60
N ALA A 45 9.26 1.60 7.21
CA ALA A 45 10.53 1.42 6.51
C ALA A 45 10.57 0.12 5.69
N ALA A 46 9.68 -0.82 5.98
CA ALA A 46 9.46 -2.03 5.20
C ALA A 46 8.37 -1.88 4.12
N LEU A 47 7.83 -0.66 3.88
CA LEU A 47 6.90 -0.43 2.79
C LEU A 47 7.64 -0.51 1.45
N PRO A 48 7.36 -1.52 0.61
CA PRO A 48 7.91 -1.58 -0.74
C PRO A 48 7.17 -0.54 -1.57
N GLY A 49 7.81 0.59 -1.86
CA GLY A 49 7.10 1.63 -2.63
C GLY A 49 7.86 2.90 -2.95
N ALA A 50 9.01 3.16 -2.34
CA ALA A 50 9.75 4.39 -2.66
C ALA A 50 10.49 4.37 -4.01
N GLY A 51 10.42 3.28 -4.81
CA GLY A 51 11.34 3.06 -5.92
C GLY A 51 10.78 2.57 -7.25
N TRP A 52 9.48 2.28 -7.39
CA TRP A 52 8.98 1.77 -8.67
C TRP A 52 9.07 2.83 -9.76
N THR A 53 9.87 2.55 -10.79
CA THR A 53 10.03 3.42 -11.95
C THR A 53 9.43 2.73 -13.16
N PRO A 54 8.50 3.38 -13.89
CA PRO A 54 7.92 2.79 -15.07
C PRO A 54 9.00 2.41 -16.09
N PRO A 55 9.01 1.16 -16.57
CA PRO A 55 9.98 0.74 -17.56
C PRO A 55 9.71 1.45 -18.90
N SER A 56 10.76 2.05 -19.47
CA SER A 56 10.68 2.75 -20.76
C SER A 56 10.90 1.80 -21.93
N GLY A 57 10.26 2.08 -23.07
CA GLY A 57 10.56 1.40 -24.34
C GLY A 57 9.95 0.01 -24.51
N LEU A 58 9.02 -0.41 -23.65
CA LEU A 58 8.33 -1.72 -23.76
C LEU A 58 7.27 -1.78 -24.86
N GLY A 59 6.94 -0.66 -25.51
CA GLY A 59 5.88 -0.60 -26.50
C GLY A 59 4.48 -0.92 -25.92
N PRO A 60 3.48 -1.24 -26.77
CA PRO A 60 2.15 -1.58 -26.30
C PRO A 60 2.12 -2.91 -25.53
N VAL A 61 1.13 -3.09 -24.65
CA VAL A 61 0.93 -4.34 -23.91
C VAL A 61 0.43 -5.45 -24.85
N PRO A 62 1.02 -6.65 -24.82
CA PRO A 62 0.51 -7.82 -25.54
C PRO A 62 -0.92 -8.18 -25.14
N SER A 63 -1.75 -8.55 -26.12
CA SER A 63 -3.18 -8.86 -25.91
C SER A 63 -3.42 -9.95 -24.86
N GLU A 64 -2.51 -10.91 -24.79
CA GLU A 64 -2.57 -12.06 -23.90
C GLU A 64 -2.41 -11.66 -22.43
N LEU A 65 -1.75 -10.53 -22.17
CA LEU A 65 -1.51 -9.99 -20.83
C LEU A 65 -2.54 -8.94 -20.42
N ALA A 66 -3.41 -8.49 -21.33
CA ALA A 66 -4.36 -7.41 -21.08
C ALA A 66 -5.30 -7.71 -19.89
N GLY A 67 -5.81 -8.94 -19.80
CA GLY A 67 -6.67 -9.34 -18.67
C GLY A 67 -5.94 -9.29 -17.32
N ARG A 68 -4.67 -9.68 -17.31
CA ARG A 68 -3.82 -9.68 -16.11
C ARG A 68 -3.49 -8.26 -15.67
N LEU A 69 -3.16 -7.37 -16.62
CA LEU A 69 -2.98 -5.94 -16.36
C LEU A 69 -4.23 -5.30 -15.74
N LEU A 70 -5.41 -5.57 -16.29
CA LEU A 70 -6.68 -5.04 -15.77
C LEU A 70 -6.96 -5.53 -14.35
N ALA A 71 -6.68 -6.81 -14.06
CA ALA A 71 -6.82 -7.36 -12.71
C ALA A 71 -5.90 -6.65 -11.71
N VAL A 72 -4.62 -6.47 -12.06
CA VAL A 72 -3.65 -5.74 -11.22
C VAL A 72 -4.10 -4.29 -10.99
N GLN A 73 -4.55 -3.60 -12.04
CA GLN A 73 -5.06 -2.22 -11.92
C GLN A 73 -6.28 -2.13 -10.99
N ALA A 74 -7.21 -3.08 -11.08
CA ALA A 74 -8.38 -3.11 -10.20
C ALA A 74 -7.97 -3.28 -8.73
N ARG A 75 -7.02 -4.16 -8.44
CA ARG A 75 -6.49 -4.37 -7.08
C ARG A 75 -5.78 -3.13 -6.53
N HIS A 76 -4.94 -2.48 -7.34
CA HIS A 76 -4.32 -1.21 -6.97
C HIS A 76 -5.35 -0.14 -6.59
N ARG A 77 -6.44 -0.05 -7.37
CA ARG A 77 -7.52 0.91 -7.11
C ARG A 77 -8.20 0.61 -5.77
N ASP A 78 -8.58 -0.65 -5.52
CA ASP A 78 -9.20 -1.03 -4.25
C ASP A 78 -8.29 -0.75 -3.05
N ALA A 79 -7.00 -1.13 -3.14
CA ALA A 79 -6.03 -0.87 -2.09
C ALA A 79 -5.89 0.64 -1.80
N THR A 80 -5.88 1.48 -2.85
CA THR A 80 -5.80 2.94 -2.72
C THR A 80 -7.05 3.53 -2.06
N GLU A 81 -8.24 3.06 -2.46
CA GLU A 81 -9.50 3.49 -1.88
C GLU A 81 -9.62 3.09 -0.40
N ARG A 82 -9.21 1.87 -0.06
CA ARG A 82 -9.14 1.41 1.33
C ARG A 82 -8.19 2.27 2.16
N LEU A 83 -6.99 2.54 1.64
CA LEU A 83 -6.03 3.41 2.30
C LEU A 83 -6.59 4.81 2.54
N ALA A 84 -7.29 5.39 1.56
CA ALA A 84 -7.93 6.70 1.70
C ALA A 84 -9.01 6.72 2.78
N ARG A 85 -9.84 5.66 2.86
CA ARG A 85 -10.83 5.50 3.93
C ARG A 85 -10.16 5.41 5.30
N THR A 86 -9.13 4.58 5.43
CA THR A 86 -8.36 4.41 6.68
C THR A 86 -7.75 5.74 7.14
N ARG A 87 -7.11 6.49 6.23
CA ARG A 87 -6.55 7.81 6.52
C ARG A 87 -7.60 8.76 7.09
N THR A 88 -8.79 8.79 6.51
CA THR A 88 -9.89 9.65 6.96
C THR A 88 -10.38 9.24 8.35
N GLY A 89 -10.52 7.93 8.61
CA GLY A 89 -10.92 7.41 9.92
C GLY A 89 -9.91 7.74 11.02
N VAL A 90 -8.61 7.56 10.77
CA VAL A 90 -7.54 7.91 11.71
C VAL A 90 -7.54 9.40 12.02
N ALA A 91 -7.69 10.26 11.01
CA ALA A 91 -7.77 11.71 11.22
C ALA A 91 -8.96 12.09 12.12
N GLY A 92 -10.12 11.45 11.91
CA GLY A 92 -11.30 11.64 12.76
C GLY A 92 -11.08 11.18 14.20
N ALA A 93 -10.50 10.00 14.41
CA ALA A 93 -10.17 9.48 15.72
C ALA A 93 -9.18 10.39 16.48
N LEU A 94 -8.18 10.91 15.78
CA LEU A 94 -7.22 11.85 16.36
C LEU A 94 -7.86 13.20 16.73
N ALA A 95 -8.77 13.72 15.90
CA ALA A 95 -9.53 14.93 16.21
C ALA A 95 -10.40 14.74 17.45
N ALA A 96 -11.11 13.60 17.56
CA ALA A 96 -11.92 13.27 18.72
C ALA A 96 -11.07 13.13 20.01
N ALA A 97 -9.91 12.46 19.92
CA ALA A 97 -8.98 12.34 21.04
C ALA A 97 -8.48 13.71 21.52
N ARG A 98 -8.15 14.62 20.60
CA ARG A 98 -7.73 15.99 20.93
C ARG A 98 -8.86 16.79 21.60
N ALA A 99 -10.09 16.68 21.11
CA ALA A 99 -11.23 17.34 21.72
C ALA A 99 -11.49 16.83 23.14
N ALA A 100 -11.42 15.51 23.36
CA ALA A 100 -11.59 14.91 24.68
C ALA A 100 -10.52 15.38 25.68
N LEU A 101 -9.25 15.48 25.25
CA LEU A 101 -8.16 16.02 26.05
C LEU A 101 -8.37 17.49 26.40
N ALA A 102 -8.89 18.31 25.47
CA ALA A 102 -9.17 19.72 25.72
C ALA A 102 -10.32 19.94 26.73
N THR A 103 -11.27 19.01 26.82
CA THR A 103 -12.38 19.06 27.79
C THR A 103 -12.05 18.48 29.16
N LYS A 104 -10.93 17.76 29.29
CA LYS A 104 -10.51 17.17 30.56
C LYS A 104 -9.76 18.22 31.38
N ASP A 105 -10.36 18.67 32.48
CA ASP A 105 -9.70 19.52 33.47
C ASP A 105 -8.41 18.82 33.93
N PRO A 106 -7.23 19.46 33.92
CA PRO A 106 -6.00 18.82 34.37
C PRO A 106 -6.16 18.47 35.84
N ALA A 107 -6.40 17.19 36.13
CA ALA A 107 -6.36 16.69 37.50
C ALA A 107 -5.01 17.09 38.11
N PRO A 108 -4.98 17.69 39.31
CA PRO A 108 -3.73 18.10 39.93
C PRO A 108 -2.82 16.87 40.04
N GLY A 109 -1.64 16.96 39.43
CA GLY A 109 -0.66 15.89 39.41
C GLY A 109 -0.31 15.48 40.83
N ILE A 110 -0.73 14.28 41.22
CA ILE A 110 -0.29 13.67 42.47
C ILE A 110 1.17 13.27 42.25
N TYR A 111 2.09 14.05 42.82
CA TYR A 111 3.47 13.63 42.98
C TYR A 111 3.47 12.49 44.00
N LEU A 112 3.65 11.26 43.53
CA LEU A 112 4.08 10.15 44.37
C LEU A 112 5.56 10.38 44.67
N ASP A 113 5.82 11.00 45.82
CA ASP A 113 7.16 11.02 46.39
C ASP A 113 7.51 9.57 46.75
N GLN A 114 8.54 9.04 46.09
CA GLN A 114 9.09 7.73 46.39
C GLN A 114 10.15 7.95 47.47
N GLU A 115 9.73 8.18 48.71
CA GLU A 115 10.62 8.08 49.88
C GLU A 115 10.33 6.77 50.63
N GLY A 116 11.34 5.91 50.73
CA GLY A 116 11.34 4.69 51.55
C GLY A 116 12.27 3.59 51.04
#